data_AF-A0A820N3V5-F1
#
_entry.id   AF-A0A820N3V5-F1
#
_cell.length_a   1.000
_cell.length_b   1.000
_cell.length_c   1.000
_cell.angle_alpha   90.00
_cell.angle_beta   90.00
_cell.angle_gamma   90.00
#
_symmetry.space_group_name_H-M   'P 1'
#
loop_
_entity.id
_entity.type
_entity.pdbx_description
1 polymer ?
#
loop_
_entity_poly.entity_id
_entity_poly.type
_entity_poly.pdbx_seq_one_letter_code
_entity_poly.pdbx_strand_id
1 'polypeptide(L)'
;MQKSYSLSQRMQLPDNLWMEVWQQARPISVRRQKRLFDDGKEAEKILQKLSSLSPGEILEQLIPVLLHVVYDRITKNIEDMEEQNASVLFETFYAKSVLLVKGKDERKKKLQQ
;
A
#
# COMPACT_ATOMS: atom_id res chain seq x y z
N MET A 1 13.29 -19.97 -42.37
CA MET A 1 13.22 -20.72 -41.10
C MET A 1 12.00 -20.23 -40.32
N GLN A 2 11.01 -21.09 -40.07
CA GLN A 2 9.84 -20.73 -39.25
C GLN A 2 10.30 -20.67 -37.78
N LYS A 3 10.10 -19.52 -37.11
CA LYS A 3 10.30 -19.42 -35.66
C LYS A 3 9.18 -20.19 -34.97
N SER A 4 9.53 -21.22 -34.22
CA SER A 4 8.61 -21.89 -33.29
C SER A 4 8.48 -21.03 -32.04
N TYR A 5 7.26 -20.68 -31.67
CA TYR A 5 6.94 -19.96 -30.43
C TYR A 5 6.32 -20.96 -29.46
N SER A 6 6.92 -21.13 -28.29
CA SER A 6 6.42 -22.04 -27.25
C SER A 6 6.32 -21.33 -25.91
N LEU A 7 5.37 -21.77 -25.08
CA LEU A 7 5.25 -21.35 -23.69
C LEU A 7 6.48 -21.76 -22.86
N SER A 8 6.71 -21.08 -21.73
CA SER A 8 7.76 -21.49 -20.78
C SER A 8 7.43 -22.85 -20.13
N GLN A 9 8.43 -23.57 -19.62
CA GLN A 9 8.23 -24.87 -18.97
C GLN A 9 7.20 -24.81 -17.82
N ARG A 10 7.20 -23.75 -17.01
CA ARG A 10 6.21 -23.56 -15.93
C ARG A 10 4.79 -23.39 -16.48
N MET A 11 4.64 -22.73 -17.62
CA MET A 11 3.35 -22.52 -18.27
C MET A 11 2.83 -23.78 -19.00
N GLN A 12 3.68 -24.77 -19.21
CA GLN A 12 3.33 -26.07 -19.82
C GLN A 12 3.01 -27.17 -18.80
N LEU A 13 3.01 -26.86 -17.50
CA LEU A 13 2.62 -27.81 -16.46
C LEU A 13 1.17 -28.30 -16.68
N PRO A 14 0.85 -29.55 -16.29
CA PRO A 14 -0.51 -30.07 -16.36
C PRO A 14 -1.47 -29.19 -15.54
N ASP A 15 -2.73 -29.08 -15.99
CA ASP A 15 -3.80 -28.22 -15.43
C ASP A 15 -3.50 -26.71 -15.43
N ASN A 16 -2.64 -26.25 -16.34
CA ASN A 16 -2.33 -24.83 -16.46
C ASN A 16 -3.14 -24.12 -17.55
N LEU A 17 -3.93 -23.12 -17.14
CA LEU A 17 -4.76 -22.28 -18.02
C LEU A 17 -3.97 -21.63 -19.17
N TRP A 18 -2.66 -21.42 -18.98
CA TRP A 18 -1.79 -20.86 -20.01
C TRP A 18 -1.78 -21.69 -21.30
N MET A 19 -1.84 -23.02 -21.21
CA MET A 19 -1.87 -23.89 -22.40
C MET A 19 -3.16 -23.72 -23.20
N GLU A 20 -4.31 -23.66 -22.52
CA GLU A 20 -5.61 -23.46 -23.15
C GLU A 20 -5.69 -22.09 -23.84
N VAL A 21 -5.27 -21.04 -23.13
CA VAL A 21 -5.24 -19.66 -23.65
C VAL A 21 -4.30 -19.56 -24.85
N TRP A 22 -3.13 -20.22 -24.79
CA TRP A 22 -2.17 -20.22 -25.89
C TRP A 22 -2.69 -20.92 -27.15
N GLN A 23 -3.40 -22.04 -26.99
CA GLN A 23 -4.03 -22.74 -28.12
C GLN A 23 -5.14 -21.91 -28.78
N GLN A 24 -5.87 -21.11 -28.01
CA GLN A 24 -6.95 -20.25 -28.51
C GLN A 24 -6.44 -18.88 -29.00
N ALA A 25 -5.20 -18.52 -28.69
CA ALA A 25 -4.65 -17.21 -29.02
C ALA A 25 -4.45 -17.05 -30.53
N ARG A 26 -4.95 -15.94 -31.07
CA ARG A 26 -4.69 -15.56 -32.46
C ARG A 26 -3.27 -14.98 -32.60
N PRO A 27 -2.53 -15.29 -33.67
CA PRO A 27 -1.18 -14.77 -33.90
C PRO A 27 -1.23 -13.31 -34.38
N ILE A 28 -1.72 -12.41 -33.55
CA ILE A 28 -1.83 -10.98 -33.83
C ILE A 28 -0.70 -10.27 -33.07
N SER A 29 0.02 -9.35 -33.72
CA SER A 29 1.02 -8.54 -33.04
C SER A 29 0.40 -7.78 -31.86
N VAL A 30 1.09 -7.70 -30.72
CA VAL A 30 0.62 -7.03 -29.49
C VAL A 30 0.02 -5.64 -29.78
N ARG A 31 0.64 -4.85 -30.67
CA ARG A 31 0.16 -3.51 -31.04
C ARG A 31 -1.24 -3.45 -31.68
N ARG A 32 -1.68 -4.56 -32.29
CA ARG A 32 -2.98 -4.70 -32.97
C ARG A 32 -4.00 -5.45 -32.12
N GLN A 33 -3.59 -6.02 -30.99
CA GLN A 33 -4.52 -6.65 -30.05
C GLN A 33 -5.23 -5.57 -29.25
N LYS A 34 -6.50 -5.82 -28.91
CA LYS A 34 -7.22 -4.96 -27.96
C LYS A 34 -6.48 -5.02 -26.63
N ARG A 35 -6.18 -3.86 -26.03
CA ARG A 35 -5.57 -3.79 -24.69
C ARG A 35 -6.47 -4.53 -23.70
N LEU A 36 -5.91 -5.52 -23.00
CA LEU A 36 -6.61 -6.28 -21.96
C LEU A 36 -6.77 -5.45 -20.69
N PHE A 37 -5.86 -4.50 -20.47
CA PHE A 37 -5.82 -3.61 -19.33
C PHE A 37 -5.80 -2.16 -19.82
N ASP A 38 -6.71 -1.35 -19.29
CA ASP A 38 -6.79 0.08 -19.55
C ASP A 38 -6.21 0.81 -18.34
N ASP A 39 -4.92 1.12 -18.44
CA ASP A 39 -4.15 1.82 -17.43
C ASP A 39 -4.72 3.20 -17.10
N GLY A 40 -5.25 3.91 -18.09
CA GLY A 40 -5.89 5.20 -17.90
C GLY A 40 -7.15 5.09 -17.04
N LYS A 41 -8.03 4.15 -17.38
CA LYS A 41 -9.29 3.93 -16.65
C LYS A 41 -9.05 3.43 -15.22
N GLU A 42 -8.10 2.53 -15.01
CA GLU A 42 -7.78 2.06 -13.66
C GLU A 42 -7.13 3.16 -12.81
N ALA A 43 -6.27 4.00 -13.40
CA ALA A 43 -5.72 5.15 -12.71
C ALA A 43 -6.82 6.15 -12.29
N GLU A 44 -7.78 6.41 -13.17
CA GLU A 44 -8.92 7.28 -12.87
C GLU A 44 -9.74 6.75 -11.68
N LYS A 45 -10.03 5.45 -11.64
CA LYS A 45 -10.74 4.84 -10.49
C LYS A 45 -9.98 5.03 -9.18
N ILE A 46 -8.65 4.86 -9.20
CA ILE A 46 -7.81 5.06 -8.00
C ILE A 46 -7.88 6.51 -7.56
N LEU A 47 -7.71 7.46 -8.48
CA LEU A 47 -7.77 8.89 -8.18
C LEU A 47 -9.15 9.30 -7.63
N GLN A 48 -10.22 8.79 -8.23
CA GLN A 48 -11.58 9.02 -7.75
C GLN A 48 -11.75 8.47 -6.34
N LYS A 49 -11.30 7.24 -6.07
CA LYS A 49 -11.35 6.65 -4.74
C LYS A 49 -10.59 7.52 -3.75
N LEU A 50 -9.34 7.89 -4.04
CA LEU A 50 -8.52 8.75 -3.18
C LEU A 50 -9.18 10.12 -2.91
N SER A 51 -9.80 10.73 -3.93
CA SER A 51 -10.51 12.01 -3.77
C SER A 51 -11.75 11.93 -2.88
N SER A 52 -12.35 10.74 -2.80
CA SER A 52 -13.55 10.48 -2.01
C SER A 52 -13.27 10.05 -0.57
N LEU A 53 -12.01 9.75 -0.21
CA LEU A 53 -11.66 9.29 1.13
C LEU A 53 -11.76 10.41 2.15
N SER A 54 -12.41 10.10 3.27
CA SER A 54 -12.36 10.93 4.47
C SER A 54 -10.98 10.84 5.15
N PRO A 55 -10.59 11.84 5.96
CA PRO A 55 -9.35 11.79 6.73
C PRO A 55 -9.23 10.55 7.63
N GLY A 56 -10.34 10.02 8.14
CA GLY A 56 -10.38 8.80 8.96
C GLY A 56 -9.99 7.56 8.16
N GLU A 57 -10.59 7.38 6.97
CA GLU A 57 -10.27 6.24 6.09
C GLU A 57 -8.81 6.30 5.60
N ILE A 58 -8.28 7.50 5.33
CA ILE A 58 -6.86 7.66 4.99
C ILE A 58 -5.98 7.18 6.15
N LEU A 59 -6.31 7.54 7.39
CA LEU A 59 -5.55 7.10 8.57
C LEU A 59 -5.60 5.58 8.73
N GLU A 60 -6.74 4.93 8.50
CA GLU A 60 -6.86 3.47 8.54
C GLU A 60 -5.91 2.79 7.57
N GLN A 61 -5.77 3.30 6.34
CA GLN A 61 -4.82 2.77 5.35
C GLN A 61 -3.36 2.99 5.78
N LEU A 62 -3.08 3.99 6.61
CA LEU A 62 -1.73 4.31 7.08
C LEU A 62 -1.32 3.56 8.35
N ILE A 63 -2.26 2.92 9.07
CA ILE A 63 -1.97 2.21 10.33
C ILE A 63 -0.80 1.21 10.19
N PRO A 64 -0.75 0.31 9.19
CA PRO A 64 0.34 -0.68 9.09
C PRO A 64 1.72 -0.02 8.95
N VAL A 65 1.78 1.09 8.18
CA VAL A 65 3.02 1.85 7.99
C VAL A 65 3.42 2.56 9.28
N LEU A 66 2.48 3.18 9.97
CA LEU A 66 2.74 3.85 11.25
C LEU A 66 3.19 2.85 12.33
N LEU A 67 2.54 1.70 12.41
CA LEU A 67 2.93 0.63 13.34
C LEU A 67 4.33 0.10 13.02
N HIS A 68 4.63 -0.11 11.74
CA HIS A 68 5.96 -0.55 11.32
C HIS A 68 7.05 0.49 11.69
N VAL A 69 6.80 1.78 11.44
CA VAL A 69 7.73 2.86 11.80
C VAL A 69 7.91 2.96 13.31
N VAL A 70 6.84 2.80 14.09
CA VAL A 70 6.91 2.79 15.55
C VAL A 70 7.70 1.58 16.04
N TYR A 71 7.43 0.40 15.51
CA TYR A 71 8.16 -0.83 15.82
C TYR A 71 9.66 -0.65 15.52
N ASP A 72 10.00 -0.22 14.31
CA ASP A 72 11.39 0.00 13.88
C ASP A 72 12.10 1.05 14.74
N ARG A 73 11.39 2.10 15.17
CA ARG A 73 11.95 3.13 16.05
C ARG A 73 12.17 2.59 17.46
N ILE A 74 11.23 1.79 17.97
CA ILE A 74 11.35 1.17 19.29
C ILE A 74 12.49 0.17 19.29
N THR A 75 12.60 -0.71 18.29
CA THR A 75 13.68 -1.71 18.22
C THR A 75 15.05 -1.06 18.09
N LYS A 76 15.22 -0.06 17.22
CA LYS A 76 16.48 0.69 17.10
C LYS A 76 16.84 1.42 18.39
N ASN A 77 15.87 2.09 19.01
CA ASN A 77 16.11 2.75 20.29
C ASN A 77 16.42 1.75 21.40
N ILE A 78 15.90 0.52 21.36
CA ILE A 78 16.23 -0.53 22.34
C ILE A 78 17.65 -1.07 22.10
N GLU A 79 18.06 -1.24 20.84
CA GLU A 79 19.43 -1.62 20.50
C GLU A 79 20.45 -0.55 20.92
N ASP A 80 20.06 0.73 20.87
CA ASP A 80 20.86 1.88 21.32
C ASP A 80 20.72 2.21 22.82
N MET A 81 19.80 1.56 23.56
CA MET A 81 19.58 1.81 24.99
C MET A 81 20.02 0.60 25.83
N GLU A 82 21.08 0.79 26.61
CA GLU A 82 21.33 0.02 27.83
C GLU A 82 20.11 0.12 28.76
N GLU A 83 19.25 -0.91 28.70
CA GLU A 83 18.25 -1.45 29.66
C GLU A 83 17.41 -0.51 30.56
N GLN A 84 17.54 0.80 30.49
CA GLN A 84 16.72 1.75 31.21
C GLN A 84 15.86 2.54 30.22
N ASN A 85 14.57 2.21 30.28
CA ASN A 85 13.45 3.11 30.08
C ASN A 85 12.70 3.03 28.74
N ALA A 86 12.42 1.82 28.26
CA ALA A 86 11.28 1.59 27.36
C ALA A 86 9.98 2.21 27.93
N SER A 87 9.78 2.15 29.26
CA SER A 87 8.67 2.79 29.96
C SER A 87 8.64 4.31 29.77
N VAL A 88 9.78 5.02 29.83
CA VAL A 88 9.83 6.47 29.60
C VAL A 88 9.55 6.81 28.14
N LEU A 89 9.97 5.96 27.18
CA LEU A 89 9.62 6.14 25.77
C LEU A 89 8.11 6.02 25.52
N PHE A 90 7.43 5.04 26.13
CA PHE A 90 5.98 4.93 26.06
C PHE A 90 5.27 6.11 26.72
N GLU A 91 5.71 6.54 27.89
CA GLU A 91 5.14 7.69 28.60
C GLU A 91 5.34 9.00 27.83
N THR A 92 6.52 9.23 27.25
CA THR A 92 6.79 10.42 26.44
C THR A 92 6.01 10.42 25.13
N PHE A 93 5.81 9.26 24.50
CA PHE A 93 4.97 9.12 23.32
C PHE A 93 3.49 9.38 23.66
N TYR A 94 3.00 8.79 24.75
CA TYR A 94 1.63 9.00 25.22
C TYR A 94 1.37 10.47 25.57
N ALA A 95 2.26 11.11 26.32
CA ALA A 95 2.15 12.53 26.68
C ALA A 95 2.12 13.44 25.43
N LYS A 96 2.99 13.20 24.44
CA LYS A 96 3.01 13.99 23.19
C LYS A 96 1.76 13.78 22.34
N SER A 97 1.24 12.55 22.25
CA SER A 97 0.01 12.28 21.51
C SER A 97 -1.22 12.95 22.15
N VAL A 98 -1.32 12.93 23.49
CA VAL A 98 -2.38 13.63 24.24
C VAL A 98 -2.32 15.15 24.05
N LEU A 99 -1.12 15.75 24.06
CA LEU A 99 -0.96 17.19 23.82
C LEU A 99 -1.36 17.61 22.40
N LEU A 100 -1.08 16.77 21.40
CA LEU A 100 -1.51 17.01 20.01
C LEU A 100 -3.03 16.96 19.86
N VAL A 101 -3.72 16.12 20.63
CA VAL A 101 -5.19 16.04 20.65
C VAL A 101 -5.77 17.27 21.36
N LYS A 102 -5.27 17.61 22.56
CA LYS A 102 -5.76 18.77 23.33
C LYS A 102 -5.50 20.11 22.63
N GLY A 103 -4.36 20.27 21.96
CA GLY A 103 -4.03 21.49 21.22
C GLY A 103 -4.92 21.75 19.99
N LYS A 104 -5.56 20.71 19.43
CA LYS A 104 -6.54 20.87 18.34
C LYS A 104 -7.90 21.37 18.85
N ASP A 105 -8.29 20.96 20.06
CA ASP A 105 -9.57 21.36 20.66
C ASP A 105 -9.57 22.82 21.13
N GLU A 106 -8.45 23.33 21.65
CA GLU A 106 -8.35 24.75 22.02
C GLU A 106 -8.36 25.70 20.82
N ARG A 107 -7.75 25.29 19.69
CA ARG A 107 -7.81 26.08 18.44
C ARG A 107 -9.22 26.11 17.86
N LYS A 108 -9.99 25.02 17.95
CA LYS A 108 -11.39 24.99 17.52
C LYS A 108 -12.27 25.92 18.38
N LYS A 109 -12.03 26.00 19.69
CA LYS A 109 -12.76 26.92 20.58
C LYS A 109 -12.48 28.40 20.31
N LYS A 110 -11.26 28.76 19.89
CA LYS A 110 -10.90 30.15 19.53
C LYS A 110 -11.41 30.61 18.16
N LEU A 111 -11.84 29.69 17.29
CA LEU A 111 -12.40 29.99 15.95
C LEU A 111 -13.94 30.13 15.96
N GLN A 112 -14.58 29.96 17.12
CA GLN A 112 -16.03 30.07 17.32
C GLN A 112 -16.42 31.28 18.20
N GLN A 113 -15.48 32.20 18.43
CA GLN A 113 -15.69 33.54 19.03
C GLN A 113 -15.28 34.58 18.00
#